data_AF-A0A516ITZ9-F1
#
_entry.id   AF-A0A516ITZ9-F1
#
_cell.length_a   1.000
_cell.length_b   1.000
_cell.length_c   1.000
_cell.angle_alpha   90.00
_cell.angle_beta   90.00
_cell.angle_gamma   90.00
#
_symmetry.space_group_name_H-M   'P 1'
#
loop_
_entity.id
_entity.type
_entity.pdbx_description
1 polymer ?
#
loop_
_entity_poly.entity_id
_entity_poly.type
_entity_poly.pdbx_seq_one_letter_code
_entity_poly.pdbx_strand_id
1 'polypeptide(L)' 'MNLDERVSAFNIGVNVGAEAGQTVFHCHTHLIPRRAGDVDDPRGGVRGVIPKNRSY' A
#
# COMPACT_ATOMS: atom_id res chain seq x y z
N MET A 1 -3.72 -24.24 -6.94
CA MET A 1 -3.29 -22.94 -6.38
C MET A 1 -4.41 -22.43 -5.50
N ASN A 2 -4.11 -21.91 -4.31
CA ASN A 2 -5.13 -21.37 -3.39
C ASN A 2 -5.18 -19.85 -3.60
N LEU A 3 -6.17 -19.38 -4.36
CA LEU A 3 -6.33 -17.96 -4.70
C LEU A 3 -7.28 -17.29 -3.70
N ASP A 4 -6.97 -16.06 -3.27
CA ASP A 4 -7.89 -15.25 -2.47
C ASP A 4 -8.86 -14.49 -3.40
N GLU A 5 -10.04 -15.07 -3.62
CA GLU A 5 -11.08 -14.54 -4.52
C GLU A 5 -11.63 -13.18 -4.09
N ARG A 6 -11.39 -12.76 -2.85
CA ARG A 6 -11.88 -11.47 -2.34
C ARG A 6 -11.06 -10.28 -2.82
N VAL A 7 -9.85 -10.52 -3.36
CA VAL A 7 -9.01 -9.45 -3.91
C VAL A 7 -9.67 -8.91 -5.17
N SER A 8 -10.07 -7.64 -5.12
CA SER A 8 -10.79 -6.97 -6.21
C SER A 8 -10.02 -5.79 -6.82
N ALA A 9 -8.96 -5.32 -6.16
CA ALA A 9 -8.12 -4.22 -6.63
C ALA A 9 -6.71 -4.29 -6.04
N PHE A 10 -5.82 -3.41 -6.50
CA PHE A 10 -4.45 -3.27 -5.97
C PHE A 10 -4.07 -1.79 -5.81
N ASN A 11 -3.30 -1.49 -4.77
CA ASN A 11 -2.50 -0.27 -4.72
C ASN A 11 -1.05 -0.59 -5.11
N ILE A 12 -0.45 0.29 -5.91
CA ILE A 12 0.95 0.21 -6.33
C ILE A 12 1.66 1.48 -5.87
N GLY A 13 2.82 1.35 -5.25
CA GLY A 13 3.58 2.49 -4.70
C GLY A 13 5.08 2.29 -4.74
N VAL A 14 5.81 3.38 -4.90
CA VAL A 14 7.27 3.45 -4.83
C VAL A 14 7.65 4.67 -3.99
N ASN A 15 8.56 4.50 -3.04
CA ASN A 15 9.15 5.60 -2.28
C ASN A 15 10.54 5.90 -2.85
N VAL A 16 10.81 7.17 -3.17
CA VAL A 16 12.09 7.62 -3.73
C VAL A 16 12.70 8.67 -2.80
N GLY A 17 13.76 8.28 -2.09
CA GLY A 17 14.45 9.11 -1.10
C GLY A 17 13.91 8.98 0.32
N ALA A 18 14.72 9.38 1.30
CA ALA A 18 14.42 9.27 2.73
C ALA A 18 13.15 10.05 3.11
N GLU A 19 12.97 11.27 2.61
CA GLU A 19 11.79 12.11 2.84
C GLU A 19 10.49 11.50 2.29
N ALA A 20 10.58 10.63 1.29
CA ALA A 20 9.44 9.87 0.79
C ALA A 20 9.16 8.62 1.64
N GLY A 21 9.94 8.35 2.69
CA GLY A 21 9.84 7.17 3.55
C GLY A 21 10.54 5.94 2.98
N GLN A 22 11.54 6.10 2.11
CA GLN A 22 12.35 4.97 1.63
C GLN A 22 13.27 4.47 2.75
N THR A 23 13.08 3.22 3.19
CA THR A 23 13.93 2.57 4.20
C THR A 23 14.92 1.58 3.59
N VAL A 24 14.57 0.99 2.44
CA VAL A 24 15.45 0.12 1.64
C VAL A 24 15.90 0.87 0.40
N PHE A 25 17.18 1.22 0.35
CA PHE A 25 17.81 1.98 -0.74
C PHE A 25 18.15 1.10 -1.96
N HIS A 26 17.21 0.25 -2.35
CA HIS A 26 17.17 -0.47 -3.61
C HIS A 26 15.82 -0.18 -4.26
N CYS A 27 15.75 -0.01 -5.58
CA CYS A 27 14.48 0.24 -6.26
C CYS A 27 13.51 -0.93 -6.00
N HIS A 28 12.38 -0.66 -5.36
CA HIS A 28 11.35 -1.67 -5.09
C HIS A 28 9.97 -1.05 -5.17
N THR A 29 8.99 -1.90 -5.51
CA THR A 29 7.59 -1.51 -5.64
C THR A 29 6.77 -2.28 -4.62
N HIS A 30 5.89 -1.57 -3.91
CA HIS A 30 4.86 -2.19 -3.10
C HIS A 30 3.68 -2.56 -3.98
N LEU A 31 3.27 -3.83 -3.94
CA LEU A 31 2.02 -4.31 -4.52
C LEU A 31 1.11 -4.76 -3.39
N ILE A 32 0.01 -4.04 -3.17
CA ILE A 32 -0.86 -4.25 -2.01
C ILE A 32 -2.25 -4.68 -2.51
N PRO A 33 -2.68 -5.93 -2.27
CA PRO A 33 -4.01 -6.39 -2.64
C PRO A 33 -5.09 -5.74 -1.79
N ARG A 34 -6.18 -5.34 -2.43
CA ARG A 34 -7.33 -4.66 -1.82
C ARG A 34 -8.60 -5.48 -1.92
N ARG A 35 -9.48 -5.32 -0.94
CA ARG A 35 -10.78 -5.98 -0.81
C ARG A 35 -11.85 -4.91 -0.53
N ALA A 36 -13.10 -5.20 -0.86
CA ALA A 36 -14.19 -4.31 -0.51
C ALA A 36 -14.26 -4.11 1.03
N GLY A 37 -14.22 -2.86 1.49
CA GLY A 37 -14.33 -2.50 2.91
C GLY A 37 -13.08 -2.74 3.77
N ASP A 38 -11.90 -3.01 3.18
CA ASP A 38 -10.66 -3.21 3.95
C ASP A 38 -10.01 -1.92 4.48
N VAL A 39 -10.47 -0.76 4.01
CA VAL A 39 -10.09 0.59 4.47
C VAL A 39 -11.33 1.47 4.46
N ASP A 40 -11.58 2.16 5.57
CA ASP A 40 -12.78 2.99 5.77
C ASP A 40 -12.90 4.16 4.78
N ASP A 41 -11.78 4.85 4.50
CA ASP A 41 -11.69 5.87 3.46
C ASP A 41 -10.55 5.53 2.49
N PRO A 42 -10.85 5.02 1.28
CA PRO A 42 -9.83 4.64 0.31
C PRO A 42 -9.14 5.82 -0.38
N ARG A 43 -9.60 7.07 -0.14
CA ARG A 43 -8.98 8.27 -0.71
C ARG A 43 -7.64 8.56 -0.02
N GLY A 44 -6.69 9.15 -0.75
CA GLY A 44 -5.34 9.45 -0.25
C GLY A 44 -4.23 8.50 -0.74
N GLY A 45 -4.54 7.61 -1.70
CA GLY A 45 -3.55 6.78 -2.38
C GLY A 45 -2.90 5.74 -1.46
N VAL A 46 -1.65 5.35 -1.76
CA VAL A 46 -0.90 4.33 -0.99
C VAL A 46 -0.76 4.70 0.49
N ARG A 47 -0.67 6.00 0.80
CA ARG A 47 -0.63 6.51 2.20
C ARG A 47 -1.90 6.17 2.98
N GLY A 48 -3.03 6.00 2.28
CA GLY A 48 -4.31 5.60 2.84
C GLY A 48 -4.34 4.16 3.37
N VAL A 49 -3.51 3.28 2.77
CA VAL A 49 -3.63 1.82 2.84
C VAL A 49 -3.08 1.21 4.12
N ILE A 50 -2.17 1.90 4.83
CA ILE A 50 -1.61 1.42 6.10
C ILE A 50 -1.87 2.46 7.20
N PRO A 51 -3.09 2.48 7.80
CA PRO A 51 -3.47 3.49 8.79
C PRO A 51 -2.55 3.52 10.02
N LYS A 52 -2.09 2.34 10.47
CA LYS A 52 -1.24 2.22 11.68
C LYS A 52 0.23 2.59 11.47
N ASN A 53 0.72 2.62 10.23
CA ASN A 53 2.09 3.02 9.89
C ASN A 53 2.13 4.44 9.29
N ARG A 54 1.03 5.20 9.40
CA ARG A 54 0.97 6.64 9.04
C ARG A 54 1.60 7.56 10.10
N SER A 55 2.14 7.03 11.18
CA SER A 55 2.74 7.88 12.22
C SER A 55 4.01 8.54 11.68
N TYR A 56 3.89 9.86 11.55
CA TYR A 56 4.92 10.88 11.45
C TYR A 56 6.09 10.62 12.41
#